data_AF-A0A967WIV1-F1
#
_entry.id   AF-A0A967WIV1-F1
#
_cell.length_a   1.000
_cell.length_b   1.000
_cell.length_c   1.000
_cell.angle_alpha   90.00
_cell.angle_beta   90.00
_cell.angle_gamma   90.00
#
_symmetry.space_group_name_H-M   'P 1'
#
loop_
_entity.id
_entity.type
_entity.pdbx_description
1 polymer ?
#
loop_
_entity_poly.entity_id
_entity_poly.type
_entity_poly.pdbx_seq_one_letter_code
_entity_poly.pdbx_strand_id
1 'polypeptide(L)'
;KVLELYLEISQYPILAPTIRERMRSELYSRGIISPSDLEREVKHKAILSQKHEGLTDPFGQESADVWQRRLAHFRDTLTDFYFAHNLPHSLFEQVVRDVLAKRVPPSDIFISFNPELAPWDMLFAQGEAYEALPPELRAKVKHHLREIVVVLTKGLISDQLAFVGIAKDLFTVADLQAIRRRRIG
;
A
#
# COMPACT_ATOMS: atom_id res chain seq x y z
N LYS A 1 -5.22 -3.24 -5.67
CA LYS A 1 -4.23 -4.28 -6.00
C LYS A 1 -2.78 -3.79 -5.88
N VAL A 2 -2.08 -3.32 -6.93
CA VAL A 2 -0.65 -2.92 -6.76
C VAL A 2 -0.50 -1.71 -5.84
N LEU A 3 -1.27 -0.65 -6.08
CA LEU A 3 -1.22 0.58 -5.27
C LEU A 3 -1.58 0.31 -3.81
N GLU A 4 -2.58 -0.53 -3.57
CA GLU A 4 -3.02 -0.99 -2.25
C GLU A 4 -1.88 -1.68 -1.49
N LEU A 5 -1.26 -2.68 -2.11
CA LEU A 5 -0.12 -3.38 -1.53
C LEU A 5 1.05 -2.41 -1.25
N TYR A 6 1.35 -1.49 -2.18
CA TYR A 6 2.36 -0.46 -1.99
C TYR A 6 2.05 0.43 -0.77
N LEU A 7 0.81 0.91 -0.64
CA LEU A 7 0.39 1.78 0.45
C LEU A 7 0.43 1.05 1.80
N GLU A 8 0.07 -0.22 1.86
CA GLU A 8 0.14 -1.02 3.08
C GLU A 8 1.59 -1.31 3.49
N ILE A 9 2.47 -1.68 2.54
CA ILE A 9 3.89 -1.85 2.82
C ILE A 9 4.53 -0.55 3.31
N SER A 10 4.11 0.60 2.79
CA SER A 10 4.67 1.91 3.16
C SER A 10 4.49 2.25 4.65
N GLN A 11 3.52 1.63 5.34
CA GLN A 11 3.33 1.76 6.78
C GLN A 11 4.41 1.06 7.61
N TYR A 12 5.22 0.21 6.97
CA TYR A 12 6.27 -0.57 7.62
C TYR A 12 7.66 -0.26 7.04
N PRO A 13 8.15 1.00 7.05
CA PRO A 13 9.34 1.40 6.29
C PRO A 13 10.61 0.61 6.65
N ILE A 14 10.76 0.22 7.92
CA ILE A 14 11.91 -0.56 8.40
C ILE A 14 11.78 -2.06 8.07
N LEU A 15 10.55 -2.57 7.96
CA LEU A 15 10.28 -3.99 7.68
C LEU A 15 9.97 -4.26 6.20
N ALA A 16 9.72 -3.23 5.40
CA ALA A 16 9.40 -3.34 3.98
C ALA A 16 10.43 -4.19 3.19
N PRO A 17 11.75 -4.05 3.40
CA PRO A 17 12.73 -4.92 2.73
C PRO A 17 12.52 -6.40 3.08
N THR A 18 12.28 -6.72 4.36
CA THR A 18 12.04 -8.08 4.84
C THR A 18 10.72 -8.66 4.32
N ILE A 19 9.66 -7.84 4.30
CA ILE A 19 8.34 -8.22 3.75
C ILE A 19 8.50 -8.58 2.28
N ARG A 20 9.16 -7.71 1.49
CA ARG A 20 9.38 -7.96 0.06
C ARG A 20 10.29 -9.14 -0.21
N GLU A 21 11.28 -9.41 0.63
CA GLU A 21 12.11 -10.61 0.49
C GLU A 21 11.30 -11.90 0.69
N ARG A 22 10.39 -11.91 1.67
CA ARG A 22 9.44 -13.03 1.87
C ARG A 22 8.46 -13.15 0.71
N MET A 23 7.96 -12.03 0.20
CA MET A 23 7.11 -12.01 -1.00
C MET A 23 7.83 -12.59 -2.23
N ARG A 24 9.09 -12.21 -2.47
CA ARG A 24 9.91 -12.80 -3.55
C ARG A 24 10.10 -14.29 -3.38
N SER A 25 10.34 -14.75 -2.15
CA SER A 25 10.46 -16.18 -1.86
C SER A 25 9.17 -16.94 -2.23
N GLU A 26 7.99 -16.38 -1.93
CA GLU A 26 6.70 -16.95 -2.35
C GLU A 26 6.52 -16.95 -3.88
N LEU A 27 6.93 -15.88 -4.56
CA LEU A 27 6.88 -15.80 -6.03
C LEU A 27 7.75 -16.89 -6.68
N TYR A 28 8.95 -17.11 -6.14
CA TYR A 28 9.89 -18.11 -6.63
C TYR A 28 9.41 -19.54 -6.35
N SER A 29 8.97 -19.81 -5.12
CA SER A 29 8.53 -21.15 -4.71
C SER A 29 7.30 -21.64 -5.48
N ARG A 30 6.45 -20.70 -5.91
CA ARG A 30 5.25 -20.96 -6.70
C ARG A 30 5.48 -20.92 -8.21
N GLY A 31 6.72 -20.66 -8.65
CA GLY A 31 7.08 -20.62 -10.07
C GLY A 31 6.48 -19.46 -10.84
N ILE A 32 6.08 -18.37 -10.18
CA ILE A 32 5.52 -17.18 -10.84
C ILE A 32 6.59 -16.47 -11.67
N ILE A 33 7.81 -16.40 -11.14
CA ILE A 33 8.99 -15.88 -11.82
C ILE A 33 10.24 -16.57 -11.26
N SER A 34 11.25 -16.83 -12.09
CA SER A 34 12.53 -17.35 -11.60
C SER A 34 13.42 -16.21 -11.06
N PRO A 35 14.34 -16.48 -10.12
CA PRO A 35 15.30 -15.46 -9.66
C PRO A 35 16.10 -14.84 -10.82
N SER A 36 16.52 -15.66 -11.79
CA SER A 36 17.25 -15.20 -12.97
C SER A 36 16.42 -14.29 -13.88
N ASP A 37 15.13 -14.60 -14.06
CA ASP A 37 14.25 -13.80 -14.91
C ASP A 37 13.92 -12.47 -14.24
N LEU A 38 13.67 -12.47 -12.93
CA LEU A 38 13.46 -11.24 -12.17
C LEU A 38 14.70 -10.34 -12.27
N GLU A 39 15.90 -10.86 -12.00
CA GLU A 39 17.13 -10.06 -12.07
C GLU A 39 17.41 -9.53 -13.48
N ARG A 40 17.06 -10.28 -14.52
CA ARG A 40 17.15 -9.79 -15.91
C ARG A 40 16.19 -8.62 -16.14
N GLU A 41 14.96 -8.71 -15.67
CA GLU A 41 13.97 -7.63 -15.81
C GLU A 41 14.34 -6.40 -14.98
N VAL A 42 14.82 -6.58 -13.75
CA VAL A 42 15.33 -5.52 -12.88
C VAL A 42 16.43 -4.74 -13.58
N LYS A 43 17.44 -5.44 -14.12
CA LYS A 43 18.54 -4.79 -14.88
C LYS A 43 18.02 -4.05 -16.10
N HIS A 44 17.12 -4.65 -16.86
CA HIS A 44 16.54 -4.01 -18.04
C HIS A 44 15.81 -2.71 -17.68
N LYS A 45 14.93 -2.73 -16.67
CA LYS A 45 14.22 -1.53 -16.22
C LYS A 45 15.15 -0.47 -15.61
N ALA A 46 16.18 -0.89 -14.88
CA ALA A 46 17.20 0.01 -14.36
C ALA A 46 17.92 0.77 -15.50
N ILE A 47 18.39 0.08 -16.53
CA ILE A 47 19.03 0.72 -17.70
C ILE A 47 18.05 1.67 -18.41
N LEU A 48 16.79 1.28 -18.57
CA LEU A 48 15.78 2.18 -19.15
C LEU A 48 15.56 3.45 -18.31
N SER A 49 15.54 3.32 -16.98
CA SER A 49 15.39 4.48 -16.08
C SER A 49 16.57 5.44 -16.14
N GLN A 50 17.79 4.95 -16.33
CA GLN A 50 18.97 5.79 -16.54
C GLN A 50 18.79 6.69 -17.77
N LYS A 51 18.24 6.14 -18.87
CA LYS A 51 17.92 6.93 -20.06
C LYS A 51 16.85 7.99 -19.82
N HIS A 52 15.84 7.68 -19.01
CA HIS A 52 14.82 8.67 -18.61
C HIS A 52 15.41 9.79 -17.76
N GLU A 53 16.47 9.51 -17.00
CA GLU A 53 17.24 10.48 -16.22
C GLU A 53 18.36 11.16 -17.02
N GLY A 54 18.44 10.93 -18.34
CA GLY A 54 19.38 11.59 -19.24
C GLY A 54 20.80 11.01 -19.27
N LEU A 55 21.02 9.85 -18.65
CA LEU A 55 22.31 9.16 -18.70
C LEU A 55 22.50 8.51 -20.07
N THR A 56 23.62 8.84 -20.71
CA THR A 56 23.99 8.41 -22.06
C THR A 56 24.97 7.23 -22.05
N ASP A 57 25.72 7.07 -20.95
CA ASP A 57 26.55 5.90 -20.66
C ASP A 57 26.09 5.23 -19.36
N PRO A 58 25.23 4.19 -19.46
CA PRO A 58 24.72 3.41 -18.32
C PRO A 58 25.77 2.86 -17.36
N PHE A 59 27.00 2.63 -17.83
CA PHE A 59 28.04 1.92 -17.09
C PHE A 59 29.15 2.83 -16.55
N GLY A 60 29.31 4.03 -17.09
CA GLY A 60 30.37 4.97 -16.71
C GLY A 60 29.91 6.21 -15.93
N GLN A 61 28.62 6.58 -16.00
CA GLN A 61 28.11 7.82 -15.41
C GLN A 61 27.50 7.67 -14.02
N GLU A 62 27.35 6.43 -13.53
CA GLU A 62 26.72 6.12 -12.25
C GLU A 62 27.70 5.38 -11.33
N SER A 63 27.77 5.78 -10.06
CA SER A 63 28.59 5.04 -9.09
C SER A 63 27.96 3.70 -8.74
N ALA A 64 28.77 2.75 -8.28
CA ALA A 64 28.29 1.43 -7.89
C ALA A 64 27.16 1.49 -6.84
N ASP A 65 27.26 2.40 -5.87
CA ASP A 65 26.24 2.55 -4.82
C ASP A 65 24.90 3.08 -5.36
N VAL A 66 24.92 3.97 -6.33
CA VAL A 66 23.70 4.49 -6.97
C VAL A 66 23.07 3.39 -7.83
N TRP A 67 23.90 2.62 -8.54
CA TRP A 67 23.44 1.47 -9.32
C TRP A 67 22.77 0.40 -8.46
N GLN A 68 23.36 0.06 -7.30
CA GLN A 68 22.73 -0.88 -6.38
C GLN A 68 21.40 -0.37 -5.83
N ARG A 69 21.31 0.94 -5.51
CA ARG A 69 20.04 1.56 -5.08
C ARG A 69 18.98 1.50 -6.18
N ARG A 70 19.36 1.76 -7.43
CA ARG A 70 18.47 1.68 -8.60
C ARG A 70 17.95 0.25 -8.80
N LEU A 71 18.84 -0.75 -8.76
CA LEU A 71 18.44 -2.15 -8.85
C LEU A 71 17.51 -2.55 -7.71
N ALA A 72 17.79 -2.12 -6.48
CA ALA A 72 16.93 -2.39 -5.33
C ALA A 72 15.52 -1.79 -5.51
N HIS A 73 15.43 -0.56 -5.99
CA HIS A 73 14.14 0.09 -6.30
C HIS A 73 13.31 -0.73 -7.28
N PHE A 74 13.88 -1.11 -8.44
CA PHE A 74 13.15 -1.89 -9.44
C PHE A 74 12.82 -3.30 -8.96
N ARG A 75 13.71 -3.92 -8.18
CA ARG A 75 13.43 -5.24 -7.58
C ARG A 75 12.22 -5.17 -6.66
N ASP A 76 12.13 -4.15 -5.84
CA ASP A 76 11.00 -3.95 -4.94
C ASP A 76 9.70 -3.65 -5.69
N THR A 77 9.72 -2.72 -6.66
CA THR A 77 8.54 -2.41 -7.47
C THR A 77 8.05 -3.61 -8.28
N LEU A 78 8.96 -4.40 -8.84
CA LEU A 78 8.60 -5.63 -9.56
C LEU A 78 8.05 -6.70 -8.62
N THR A 79 8.60 -6.82 -7.41
CA THR A 79 8.07 -7.73 -6.40
C THR A 79 6.60 -7.38 -6.10
N ASP A 80 6.33 -6.12 -5.80
CA ASP A 80 4.99 -5.62 -5.50
C ASP A 80 4.04 -5.87 -6.69
N PHE A 81 4.51 -5.61 -7.92
CA PHE A 81 3.76 -5.85 -9.15
C PHE A 81 3.39 -7.32 -9.35
N TYR A 82 4.38 -8.22 -9.34
CA TYR A 82 4.15 -9.65 -9.57
C TYR A 82 3.27 -10.24 -8.48
N PHE A 83 3.48 -9.86 -7.22
CA PHE A 83 2.69 -10.37 -6.11
C PHE A 83 1.22 -9.95 -6.24
N ALA A 84 0.94 -8.67 -6.47
CA ALA A 84 -0.44 -8.16 -6.54
C ALA A 84 -1.24 -8.70 -7.74
N HIS A 85 -0.59 -9.12 -8.82
CA HIS A 85 -1.26 -9.65 -10.00
C HIS A 85 -1.41 -11.17 -10.00
N ASN A 86 -0.54 -11.90 -9.32
CA ASN A 86 -0.50 -13.36 -9.41
C ASN A 86 -0.91 -14.08 -8.12
N LEU A 87 -0.87 -13.39 -6.98
CA LEU A 87 -1.14 -13.98 -5.67
C LEU A 87 -2.30 -13.26 -4.96
N PRO A 88 -3.10 -13.99 -4.14
CA PRO A 88 -4.19 -13.38 -3.41
C PRO A 88 -3.67 -12.43 -2.32
N HIS A 89 -4.42 -11.36 -2.06
CA HIS A 89 -4.06 -10.37 -1.05
C HIS A 89 -3.95 -10.97 0.36
N SER A 90 -4.75 -11.98 0.68
CA SER A 90 -4.66 -12.70 1.97
C SER A 90 -3.30 -13.34 2.22
N LEU A 91 -2.57 -13.74 1.17
CA LEU A 91 -1.21 -14.25 1.30
C LEU A 91 -0.23 -13.13 1.66
N PHE A 92 -0.41 -11.93 1.09
CA PHE A 92 0.36 -10.75 1.49
C PHE A 92 0.13 -10.44 2.96
N GLU A 93 -1.13 -10.42 3.40
CA GLU A 93 -1.46 -10.19 4.80
C GLU A 93 -0.78 -11.20 5.73
N GLN A 94 -0.77 -12.47 5.35
CA GLN A 94 -0.08 -13.52 6.11
C GLN A 94 1.43 -13.24 6.19
N VAL A 95 2.08 -12.88 5.07
CA VAL A 95 3.51 -12.54 5.06
C VAL A 95 3.80 -11.39 6.02
N VAL A 96 2.97 -10.34 6.02
CA VAL A 96 3.11 -9.21 6.95
C VAL A 96 2.92 -9.65 8.39
N ARG A 97 1.89 -10.45 8.68
CA ARG A 97 1.64 -11.00 10.02
C ARG A 97 2.82 -11.83 10.52
N ASP A 98 3.39 -12.70 9.70
CA ASP A 98 4.53 -13.54 10.04
C ASP A 98 5.79 -12.71 10.36
N VAL A 99 6.02 -11.65 9.59
CA VAL A 99 7.15 -10.72 9.83
C VAL A 99 6.96 -9.96 11.15
N LEU A 100 5.72 -9.56 11.45
CA LEU A 100 5.36 -8.81 12.65
C LEU A 100 5.20 -9.66 13.91
N ALA A 101 4.90 -10.95 13.78
CA ALA A 101 4.70 -11.87 14.92
C ALA A 101 5.92 -11.96 15.85
N LYS A 102 7.11 -11.59 15.36
CA LYS A 102 8.33 -11.49 16.17
C LYS A 102 8.37 -10.25 17.08
N ARG A 103 7.47 -9.30 16.90
CA ARG A 103 7.48 -7.97 17.55
C ARG A 103 6.20 -7.66 18.31
N VAL A 104 5.05 -8.14 17.83
CA VAL A 104 3.73 -7.79 18.35
C VAL A 104 2.83 -9.03 18.40
N PRO A 105 1.96 -9.17 19.40
CA PRO A 105 0.96 -10.24 19.43
C PRO A 105 0.10 -10.25 18.16
N PRO A 106 -0.25 -11.44 17.61
CA PRO A 106 -1.07 -11.54 16.40
C PRO A 106 -2.43 -10.82 16.50
N SER A 107 -2.99 -10.69 17.70
CA SER A 107 -4.27 -10.01 17.97
C SER A 107 -4.26 -8.52 17.63
N ASP A 108 -3.07 -7.91 17.62
CA ASP A 108 -2.90 -6.47 17.48
C ASP A 108 -2.39 -6.09 16.08
N ILE A 109 -2.15 -7.08 15.22
CA ILE A 109 -1.70 -6.86 13.85
C ILE A 109 -2.89 -6.51 12.97
N PHE A 110 -3.05 -5.21 12.74
CA PHE A 110 -4.02 -4.67 11.81
C PHE A 110 -3.31 -4.07 10.60
N ILE A 111 -3.65 -4.56 9.41
CA ILE A 111 -3.09 -4.09 8.15
C ILE A 111 -4.05 -3.04 7.59
N SER A 112 -3.52 -1.85 7.35
CA SER A 112 -4.23 -0.71 6.79
C SER A 112 -3.23 0.13 6.01
N PHE A 113 -3.72 1.09 5.24
CA PHE A 113 -2.89 2.09 4.56
C PHE A 113 -3.06 3.48 5.17
N ASN A 114 -2.17 4.41 4.83
CA ASN A 114 -2.33 5.81 5.18
C ASN A 114 -3.50 6.41 4.38
N PRO A 115 -4.58 6.86 5.04
CA PRO A 115 -5.76 7.33 4.35
C PRO A 115 -5.55 8.63 3.58
N GLU A 116 -4.59 9.48 3.96
CA GLU A 116 -4.32 10.75 3.26
C GLU A 116 -3.65 10.56 1.90
N LEU A 117 -3.00 9.41 1.69
CA LEU A 117 -2.34 9.06 0.42
C LEU A 117 -3.21 8.17 -0.47
N ALA A 118 -4.29 7.63 0.07
CA ALA A 118 -5.13 6.68 -0.63
C ALA A 118 -6.15 7.37 -1.54
N PRO A 119 -6.39 6.84 -2.75
CA PRO A 119 -7.49 7.29 -3.60
C PRO A 119 -8.84 7.14 -2.89
N TRP A 120 -9.79 8.04 -3.19
CA TRP A 120 -11.12 8.00 -2.59
C TRP A 120 -11.83 6.66 -2.78
N ASP A 121 -11.72 6.03 -3.95
CA ASP A 121 -12.36 4.72 -4.19
C ASP A 121 -11.87 3.65 -3.22
N MET A 122 -10.59 3.67 -2.85
CA MET A 122 -10.03 2.76 -1.84
C MET A 122 -10.51 3.12 -0.43
N LEU A 123 -10.58 4.41 -0.09
CA LEU A 123 -11.11 4.86 1.19
C LEU A 123 -12.57 4.44 1.38
N PHE A 124 -13.39 4.60 0.35
CA PHE A 124 -14.78 4.15 0.37
C PHE A 124 -14.89 2.64 0.51
N ALA A 125 -14.15 1.87 -0.30
CA ALA A 125 -14.18 0.41 -0.21
C ALA A 125 -13.76 -0.10 1.19
N GLN A 126 -12.68 0.45 1.76
CA GLN A 126 -12.22 0.08 3.10
C GLN A 126 -13.20 0.51 4.19
N GLY A 127 -13.73 1.74 4.07
CA GLY A 127 -14.70 2.27 5.01
C GLY A 127 -16.01 1.46 5.04
N GLU A 128 -16.54 1.12 3.86
CA GLU A 128 -17.71 0.25 3.71
C GLU A 128 -17.45 -1.14 4.31
N ALA A 129 -16.26 -1.71 4.09
CA ALA A 129 -15.87 -2.98 4.70
C ALA A 129 -15.83 -2.91 6.24
N TYR A 130 -15.30 -1.83 6.82
CA TYR A 130 -15.30 -1.62 8.27
C TYR A 130 -16.70 -1.43 8.84
N GLU A 131 -17.57 -0.71 8.15
CA GLU A 131 -18.97 -0.52 8.54
C GLU A 131 -19.80 -1.79 8.44
N ALA A 132 -19.38 -2.77 7.62
CA ALA A 132 -20.01 -4.08 7.53
C ALA A 132 -19.57 -5.06 8.64
N LEU A 133 -18.47 -4.78 9.36
CA LEU A 133 -17.98 -5.67 10.42
C LEU A 133 -18.96 -5.80 11.59
N PRO A 134 -19.05 -6.98 12.24
CA PRO A 134 -19.79 -7.14 13.50
C PRO A 134 -19.30 -6.14 14.58
N PRO A 135 -20.17 -5.75 15.55
CA PRO A 135 -19.84 -4.71 16.53
C PRO A 135 -18.52 -4.93 17.29
N GLU A 136 -18.22 -6.18 17.65
CA GLU A 136 -16.99 -6.55 18.36
C GLU A 136 -15.72 -6.30 17.54
N LEU A 137 -15.75 -6.65 16.25
CA LEU A 137 -14.62 -6.43 15.33
C LEU A 137 -14.54 -4.96 14.91
N ARG A 138 -15.69 -4.29 14.78
CA ARG A 138 -15.77 -2.85 14.45
C ARG A 138 -15.11 -1.99 15.51
N ALA A 139 -15.20 -2.37 16.79
CA ALA A 139 -14.52 -1.67 17.87
C ALA A 139 -13.00 -1.61 17.68
N LYS A 140 -12.39 -2.66 17.11
CA LYS A 140 -10.94 -2.73 16.85
C LYS A 140 -10.48 -1.78 15.74
N VAL A 141 -11.35 -1.50 14.76
CA VAL A 141 -11.03 -0.64 13.60
C VAL A 141 -11.59 0.77 13.72
N LYS A 142 -12.23 1.10 14.85
CA LYS A 142 -12.93 2.37 15.06
C LYS A 142 -12.06 3.59 14.78
N HIS A 143 -10.79 3.54 15.19
CA HIS A 143 -9.83 4.63 14.95
C HIS A 143 -9.57 4.80 13.45
N HIS A 144 -9.30 3.73 12.72
CA HIS A 144 -9.06 3.77 11.26
C HIS A 144 -10.31 4.19 10.48
N LEU A 145 -11.50 3.71 10.86
CA LEU A 145 -12.75 4.16 10.27
C LEU A 145 -12.94 5.68 10.46
N ARG A 146 -12.64 6.20 11.65
CA ARG A 146 -12.72 7.63 11.92
C ARG A 146 -11.72 8.44 11.10
N GLU A 147 -10.50 7.94 10.91
CA GLU A 147 -9.51 8.58 10.03
C GLU A 147 -10.01 8.66 8.59
N ILE A 148 -10.59 7.57 8.06
CA ILE A 148 -11.20 7.55 6.73
C ILE A 148 -12.31 8.59 6.61
N VAL A 149 -13.24 8.64 7.58
CA VAL A 149 -14.32 9.64 7.62
C VAL A 149 -13.77 11.06 7.63
N VAL A 150 -12.72 11.32 8.41
CA VAL A 150 -12.06 12.63 8.48
C VAL A 150 -11.45 13.02 7.12
N VAL A 151 -10.70 12.12 6.48
CA VAL A 151 -10.05 12.40 5.19
C VAL A 151 -11.09 12.63 4.09
N LEU A 152 -12.11 11.78 4.03
CA LEU A 152 -13.21 11.93 3.08
C LEU A 152 -13.98 13.24 3.31
N THR A 153 -14.26 13.61 4.56
CA THR A 153 -14.93 14.88 4.90
C THR A 153 -14.13 16.09 4.42
N LYS A 154 -12.81 16.11 4.69
CA LYS A 154 -11.90 17.18 4.23
C LYS A 154 -11.92 17.33 2.71
N GLY A 155 -11.87 16.21 1.98
CA GLY A 155 -11.82 16.23 0.52
C GLY A 155 -13.18 16.48 -0.17
N LEU A 156 -14.28 16.04 0.45
CA LEU A 156 -15.60 16.11 -0.17
C LEU A 156 -16.38 17.37 0.18
N ILE A 157 -16.21 17.89 1.40
CA ILE A 157 -17.08 18.90 2.00
C ILE A 157 -16.29 20.14 2.44
N SER A 158 -15.40 20.00 3.43
CA SER A 158 -14.67 21.14 4.02
C SER A 158 -13.50 20.66 4.88
N ASP A 159 -12.37 21.37 4.78
CA ASP A 159 -11.15 21.14 5.55
C ASP A 159 -11.07 21.99 6.83
N GLN A 160 -12.06 22.86 7.09
CA GLN A 160 -12.10 23.68 8.29
C GLN A 160 -12.13 22.81 9.55
N LEU A 161 -11.15 23.00 10.44
CA LEU A 161 -10.95 22.16 11.63
C LEU A 161 -12.20 22.08 12.53
N ALA A 162 -12.91 23.19 12.71
CA ALA A 162 -14.13 23.22 13.51
C ALA A 162 -15.24 22.35 12.88
N PHE A 163 -15.38 22.40 11.55
CA PHE A 163 -16.34 21.59 10.81
C PHE A 163 -15.98 20.10 10.89
N VAL A 164 -14.73 19.75 10.55
CA VAL A 164 -14.23 18.37 10.60
C VAL A 164 -14.35 17.78 12.02
N GLY A 165 -14.12 18.62 13.03
CA GLY A 165 -14.24 18.27 14.44
C GLY A 165 -15.63 17.75 14.83
N ILE A 166 -16.69 18.29 14.23
CA ILE A 166 -18.08 17.89 14.45
C ILE A 166 -18.47 16.76 13.49
N ALA A 167 -18.13 16.92 12.21
CA ALA A 167 -18.51 16.02 11.13
C ALA A 167 -18.03 14.57 11.34
N LYS A 168 -16.83 14.38 11.91
CA LYS A 168 -16.24 13.06 12.19
C LYS A 168 -17.05 12.17 13.15
N ASP A 169 -17.96 12.76 13.91
CA ASP A 169 -18.84 12.05 14.86
C ASP A 169 -20.29 11.95 14.35
N LEU A 170 -20.60 12.58 13.20
CA LEU A 170 -21.95 12.60 12.61
C LEU A 170 -22.05 11.81 11.31
N PHE A 171 -21.04 11.86 10.44
CA PHE A 171 -21.08 11.18 9.14
C PHE A 171 -20.59 9.74 9.22
N THR A 172 -21.30 8.87 8.49
CA THR A 172 -20.84 7.54 8.08
C THR A 172 -20.17 7.59 6.71
N VAL A 173 -19.44 6.52 6.36
CA VAL A 173 -18.90 6.34 5.01
C VAL A 173 -20.03 6.26 3.99
N ALA A 174 -21.15 5.61 4.33
CA ALA A 174 -22.34 5.58 3.51
C ALA A 174 -22.92 6.99 3.22
N ASP A 175 -22.95 7.88 4.21
CA ASP A 175 -23.38 9.28 4.03
C ASP A 175 -22.45 10.04 3.08
N LEU A 176 -21.14 9.91 3.28
CA LEU A 176 -20.13 10.57 2.44
C LEU A 176 -20.16 10.04 1.00
N GLN A 177 -20.46 8.76 0.81
CA GLN A 177 -20.63 8.14 -0.50
C GLN A 177 -21.89 8.68 -1.20
N ALA A 178 -22.97 8.83 -0.43
CA ALA A 178 -24.21 9.44 -0.89
C ALA A 178 -24.02 10.91 -1.31
N ILE A 179 -23.16 11.67 -0.62
CA ILE A 179 -22.76 13.03 -0.99
C ILE A 179 -21.94 13.00 -2.28
N ARG A 180 -20.88 12.17 -2.35
CA ARG A 180 -20.02 12.06 -3.53
C ARG A 180 -20.81 11.78 -4.81
N ARG A 181 -21.77 10.85 -4.76
CA ARG A 181 -22.61 10.48 -5.92
C ARG A 181 -23.53 11.60 -6.41
N ARG A 182 -23.89 12.54 -5.52
CA ARG A 182 -24.80 13.66 -5.83
C ARG A 182 -24.04 14.98 -6.01
N ARG A 183 -22.73 14.98 -5.81
CA ARG A 183 -21.90 16.16 -6.01
C ARG A 183 -21.83 16.44 -7.50
N ILE A 184 -22.44 17.54 -7.91
CA ILE A 184 -22.29 18.07 -9.26
C ILE A 184 -20.98 18.86 -9.27
N GLY A 185 -20.08 18.48 -10.17
CA GLY A 185 -18.90 19.27 -10.51
C GLY A 185 -19.26 20.31 -11.54
#